data_AF-A0A1H4Q3C5-F1
#
_entry.id   AF-A0A1H4Q3C5-F1
#
_cell.length_a   1.000
_cell.length_b   1.000
_cell.length_c   1.000
_cell.angle_alpha   90.00
_cell.angle_beta   90.00
_cell.angle_gamma   90.00
#
_symmetry.space_group_name_H-M   'P 1'
#
loop_
_entity.id
_entity.type
_entity.pdbx_description
1 polymer ?
#
loop_
_entity_poly.entity_id
_entity_poly.type
_entity_poly.pdbx_seq_one_letter_code
_entity_poly.pdbx_strand_id
1 'polypeptide(L)' 'MEARQDLDNPAAFADEVLVDERLAAEPSAGGVPSFVLNRRYGVTGVQPPETFTRALDQAWADRRAA' A
#
# COMPACT_ATOMS: atom_id res chain seq x y z
N MET A 1 8.62 20.14 18.13
CA MET A 1 10.06 20.09 17.78
C MET A 1 10.58 18.65 17.68
N GLU A 2 9.71 17.64 17.73
CA GLU A 2 10.06 16.22 17.61
C GLU A 2 10.23 15.80 16.13
N ALA A 3 9.26 16.12 15.28
CA ALA A 3 9.34 15.82 13.84
C ALA A 3 10.59 16.37 13.12
N ARG A 4 11.14 17.51 13.57
CA ARG A 4 12.40 18.05 13.01
C ARG A 4 13.59 17.19 13.42
N GLN A 5 13.63 16.75 14.68
CA GLN A 5 14.69 15.87 15.19
C GLN A 5 14.66 14.52 14.50
N ASP A 6 13.48 13.96 14.25
CA ASP A 6 13.31 12.71 13.51
C ASP A 6 13.85 12.84 12.08
N LEU A 7 13.50 13.92 11.37
CA LEU A 7 13.99 14.18 10.01
C LEU A 7 15.50 14.44 9.95
N ASP A 8 16.08 15.01 11.00
CA ASP A 8 17.52 15.27 11.09
C ASP A 8 18.33 14.01 11.53
N ASN A 9 17.67 12.90 11.90
CA ASN A 9 18.29 11.64 12.27
C ASN A 9 18.11 10.56 11.17
N PRO A 10 19.15 10.22 10.39
CA PRO A 10 19.02 9.24 9.31
C PRO A 10 18.62 7.83 9.73
N ALA A 11 18.82 7.47 11.00
CA ALA A 11 18.43 6.16 11.53
C ALA A 11 16.98 6.13 12.02
N ALA A 12 16.34 7.29 12.21
CA ALA A 12 14.95 7.35 12.62
C ALA A 12 14.06 6.74 11.53
N PHE A 13 13.25 5.74 11.92
CA PHE A 13 12.31 5.03 11.04
C PHE A 13 12.94 4.27 9.86
N ALA A 14 14.28 4.15 9.79
CA ALA A 14 14.95 3.58 8.64
C ALA A 14 14.58 2.10 8.43
N ASP A 15 14.51 1.32 9.51
CA ASP A 15 14.15 -0.09 9.46
C ASP A 15 12.68 -0.28 9.03
N GLU A 16 11.78 0.56 9.55
CA GLU A 16 10.35 0.54 9.19
C GLU A 16 10.15 0.88 7.71
N VAL A 17 10.83 1.90 7.19
CA VAL A 17 10.79 2.25 5.76
C VAL A 17 11.30 1.10 4.89
N LEU A 18 12.41 0.46 5.29
CA LEU A 18 12.97 -0.68 4.55
C LEU A 18 12.04 -1.91 4.57
N VAL A 19 11.30 -2.13 5.67
CA VAL A 19 10.29 -3.18 5.74
C VAL A 19 9.15 -2.90 4.75
N ASP A 20 8.65 -1.67 4.70
CA ASP A 20 7.59 -1.27 3.77
C ASP A 20 8.03 -1.38 2.30
N GLU A 21 9.26 -0.96 1.97
CA GLU A 21 9.82 -1.11 0.63
C GLU A 21 9.92 -2.58 0.19
N ARG A 22 10.30 -3.48 1.11
CA ARG A 22 10.34 -4.92 0.83
C ARG A 22 8.95 -5.51 0.62
N LEU A 23 7.96 -5.09 1.42
CA LEU A 23 6.58 -5.49 1.24
C LEU A 23 6.02 -5.02 -0.11
N ALA A 24 6.45 -3.84 -0.57
CA ALA A 24 6.08 -3.28 -1.86
C ALA A 24 6.84 -3.88 -3.06
N ALA A 25 7.94 -4.60 -2.85
CA ALA A 25 8.73 -5.22 -3.92
C ALA A 25 8.13 -6.53 -4.48
N GLU A 26 7.02 -7.01 -3.92
CA GLU A 26 6.28 -8.16 -4.45
C GLU A 26 5.77 -7.88 -5.89
N PRO A 27 5.79 -8.88 -6.81
CA PRO A 27 5.67 -8.68 -8.27
C PRO A 27 4.41 -7.96 -8.78
N SER A 28 3.39 -7.79 -7.94
CA SER A 28 2.14 -7.10 -8.26
C SER A 28 2.26 -5.56 -8.26
N ALA A 29 3.30 -4.99 -7.67
CA ALA A 29 3.52 -3.54 -7.60
C ALA A 29 4.54 -3.08 -8.66
N GLY A 30 4.10 -2.95 -9.91
CA GLY A 30 4.90 -2.40 -11.02
C GLY A 30 5.19 -0.89 -10.96
N GLY A 31 4.95 -0.24 -9.81
CA GLY A 31 5.10 1.21 -9.61
C GLY A 31 4.08 1.80 -8.63
N VAL A 32 4.32 3.02 -8.16
CA VAL A 32 3.43 3.77 -7.26
C VAL A 32 2.54 4.76 -8.02
N PRO A 33 1.31 5.07 -7.55
CA PRO A 33 0.65 4.50 -6.37
C PRO A 33 0.14 3.08 -6.62
N SER A 34 0.20 2.21 -5.62
CA SER A 34 -0.37 0.85 -5.64
C SER A 34 -1.16 0.60 -4.37
N PHE A 35 -2.26 -0.14 -4.49
CA PHE A 35 -3.21 -0.41 -3.43
C PHE A 35 -3.51 -1.91 -3.38
N VAL A 36 -3.40 -2.50 -2.18
CA VAL A 36 -3.75 -3.91 -1.95
C VAL A 36 -4.99 -3.98 -1.05
N LEU A 37 -6.09 -4.51 -1.58
CA LEU A 37 -7.36 -4.66 -0.89
C LEU A 37 -7.52 -6.12 -0.42
N ASN A 38 -7.79 -6.30 0.87
CA ASN A 38 -8.00 -7.60 1.50
C ASN A 38 -6.88 -8.64 1.21
N ARG A 39 -5.62 -8.18 1.05
CA ARG A 39 -4.44 -9.01 0.69
C ARG A 39 -4.60 -9.89 -0.56
N ARG A 40 -5.58 -9.58 -1.42
CA ARG A 40 -5.94 -10.41 -2.58
C ARG A 40 -6.09 -9.61 -3.86
N TYR A 41 -6.56 -8.37 -3.76
CA TYR A 41 -6.88 -7.52 -4.90
C TYR A 41 -5.86 -6.39 -5.01
N GLY A 42 -5.24 -6.24 -6.18
CA GLY A 42 -4.29 -5.16 -6.46
C GLY A 42 -4.89 -4.11 -7.40
N VAL A 43 -4.68 -2.84 -7.10
CA VAL A 43 -4.97 -1.70 -8.00
C VAL A 43 -3.69 -0.87 -8.12
N THR A 44 -3.14 -0.74 -9.32
CA THR A 44 -1.88 -0.01 -9.56
C THR A 44 -2.10 1.17 -10.51
N GLY A 45 -1.39 2.26 -10.23
CA GLY A 45 -1.45 3.52 -10.95
C GLY A 45 -2.57 4.44 -10.49
N VAL A 46 -2.64 5.60 -11.12
CA VAL A 46 -3.70 6.59 -10.88
C VAL A 46 -4.95 6.14 -11.63
N GLN A 47 -5.83 5.44 -10.92
CA GLN A 47 -7.08 4.92 -11.47
C GLN A 47 -8.26 5.86 -11.20
N PRO A 48 -9.30 5.85 -12.04
CA PRO A 48 -10.56 6.55 -11.77
C PRO A 48 -11.25 6.03 -10.50
N PRO A 49 -12.03 6.87 -9.79
CA PRO A 49 -12.78 6.45 -8.59
C PRO A 49 -13.65 5.21 -8.80
N GLU A 50 -14.24 5.04 -9.99
CA GLU A 50 -15.12 3.92 -10.32
C GLU A 50 -14.36 2.58 -10.33
N THR A 51 -13.07 2.60 -10.67
CA THR A 51 -12.20 1.42 -10.57
C THR A 51 -11.99 1.02 -9.11
N PHE A 52 -11.76 2.00 -8.23
CA PHE A 52 -11.64 1.74 -6.80
C PHE A 52 -12.94 1.22 -6.19
N THR A 53 -14.08 1.84 -6.50
CA THR A 53 -15.39 1.39 -6.00
C THR A 53 -15.65 -0.07 -6.37
N ARG A 54 -15.44 -0.47 -7.63
CA ARG A 54 -15.62 -1.86 -8.07
C ARG A 54 -14.65 -2.82 -7.35
N ALA A 55 -13.39 -2.43 -7.19
CA ALA A 55 -12.40 -3.26 -6.50
C ALA A 55 -12.75 -3.45 -5.02
N LEU A 56 -13.28 -2.42 -4.35
CA LEU A 56 -13.75 -2.49 -2.97
C LEU A 56 -14.99 -3.39 -2.85
N ASP A 57 -15.98 -3.22 -3.73
CA ASP A 57 -17.20 -4.04 -3.75
C ASP A 57 -16.85 -5.53 -3.92
N GLN A 58 -15.93 -5.84 -4.83
CA GLN A 58 -15.47 -7.20 -5.08
C GLN A 58 -14.69 -7.76 -3.88
N ALA A 59 -13.76 -7.00 -3.31
CA ALA A 59 -13.00 -7.42 -2.14
C ALA A 59 -13.90 -7.67 -0.92
N TRP A 60 -14.99 -6.89 -0.79
CA TRP A 60 -15.97 -7.03 0.28
C TRP A 60 -16.86 -8.26 0.09
N ALA A 61 -17.38 -8.49 -1.13
CA ALA A 61 -18.21 -9.65 -1.44
C ALA A 61 -17.45 -10.97 -1.17
N ASP A 62 -16.18 -11.02 -1.55
CA ASP A 62 -15.33 -12.19 -1.38
C ASP A 62 -14.91 -12.46 0.07
N ARG A 63 -15.11 -11.51 0.99
CA ARG A 63 -14.69 -11.64 2.39
C ARG A 63 -15.37 -12.81 3.10
N ARG A 64 -16.60 -13.17 2.72
CA ARG A 64 -17.35 -14.28 3.34
C ARG A 64 -17.07 -15.65 2.74
N ALA A 65 -16.38 -15.70 1.60
CA ALA A 65 -16.03 -16.95 0.92
C ALA A 65 -14.66 -17.50 1.37
N ALA A 66 -14.03 -16.87 2.36
CA ALA A 66 -12.72 -17.23 2.92
C ALA A 66 -12.86 -17.68 4.38
#